data_AF-A0A345HLU6-F1
#
_entry.id   AF-A0A345HLU6-F1
#
_cell.length_a   1.000
_cell.length_b   1.000
_cell.length_c   1.000
_cell.angle_alpha   90.00
_cell.angle_beta   90.00
_cell.angle_gamma   90.00
#
_symmetry.space_group_name_H-M   'P 1'
#
loop_
_entity.id
_entity.type
_entity.pdbx_description
1 polymer ?
#
loop_
_entity_poly.entity_id
_entity_poly.type
_entity_poly.pdbx_seq_one_letter_code
_entity_poly.pdbx_strand_id
1 'polypeptide(L)' 'MGEDEAGAQGGERHELMAKDTNGDGKADVWFLDTDGDGKPDVLQFDTDGDGEVDVTILDVDDDGNTATVQGDGGYPAHKD' A
#
# COMPACT_ATOMS: atom_id res chain seq x y z
N MET A 1 3.47 33.84 10.34
CA MET A 1 2.71 34.88 9.63
C MET A 1 3.26 34.93 8.23
N GLY A 2 2.37 34.75 7.24
CA GLY A 2 2.66 34.28 5.88
C GLY A 2 2.72 32.75 5.85
N GLU A 3 1.64 31.95 5.82
CA GLU A 3 0.37 32.00 5.07
C GLU A 3 0.54 32.07 3.55
N ASP A 4 -0.22 31.20 2.88
CA ASP A 4 -0.51 31.12 1.44
C ASP A 4 0.36 30.16 0.60
N GLU A 5 -0.15 29.26 -0.26
CA GLU A 5 -1.45 28.64 -0.50
C GLU A 5 -1.19 27.42 -1.42
N ALA A 6 -2.00 26.37 -1.24
CA ALA A 6 -2.50 25.44 -2.25
C ALA A 6 -1.59 25.07 -3.45
N GLY A 7 -0.92 23.92 -3.33
CA GLY A 7 -0.52 23.11 -4.47
C GLY A 7 -1.03 21.69 -4.23
N ALA A 8 -2.22 21.38 -4.74
CA ALA A 8 -2.71 20.00 -4.85
C ALA A 8 -1.74 19.21 -5.74
N GLN A 9 -0.78 18.51 -5.14
CA GLN A 9 -0.05 17.43 -5.79
C GLN A 9 -0.84 16.16 -5.45
N GLY A 10 -1.45 15.55 -6.46
CA GLY A 10 -2.43 14.46 -6.29
C GLY A 10 -1.85 13.31 -5.47
N GLY A 11 -2.67 12.78 -4.54
CA GLY A 11 -2.33 11.74 -3.54
C GLY A 11 -1.17 10.87 -3.96
N GLU A 12 0.00 11.18 -3.41
CA GLU A 12 1.24 10.52 -3.77
C GLU A 12 1.22 9.15 -3.08
N ARG A 13 1.03 8.07 -3.85
CA ARG A 13 1.21 6.71 -3.33
C ARG A 13 2.68 6.50 -3.01
N HIS A 14 2.97 6.32 -1.73
CA HIS A 14 4.28 5.99 -1.20
C HIS A 14 4.30 4.53 -0.76
N GLU A 15 5.23 3.75 -1.29
CA GLU A 15 5.56 2.46 -0.70
C GLU A 15 6.37 2.72 0.58
N LEU A 16 5.81 2.34 1.73
CA LEU A 16 6.48 2.47 3.01
C LEU A 16 7.46 1.32 3.22
N MET A 17 7.07 0.10 2.84
CA MET A 17 7.85 -1.11 3.05
C MET A 17 7.36 -2.25 2.17
N ALA A 18 8.30 -3.05 1.66
CA ALA A 18 8.08 -4.39 1.14
C ALA A 18 8.90 -5.43 1.93
N LYS A 19 8.40 -6.65 2.05
CA LYS A 19 9.08 -7.72 2.79
C LYS A 19 8.97 -9.07 2.09
N ASP A 20 10.12 -9.66 1.81
CA ASP A 20 10.29 -11.09 1.54
C ASP A 20 10.29 -11.86 2.88
N THR A 21 9.27 -12.67 3.11
CA THR A 21 9.08 -13.46 4.33
C THR A 21 9.45 -14.93 4.14
N ASN A 22 9.49 -15.41 2.89
CA ASN A 22 9.74 -16.81 2.55
C ASN A 22 11.19 -17.07 2.06
N GLY A 23 11.92 -16.02 1.67
CA GLY A 23 13.32 -16.02 1.26
C GLY A 23 13.58 -16.35 -0.21
N ASP A 24 12.58 -16.24 -1.09
CA ASP A 24 12.70 -16.54 -2.52
C ASP A 24 13.21 -15.37 -3.36
N GLY A 25 13.37 -14.18 -2.75
CA GLY A 25 13.82 -12.97 -3.41
C GLY A 25 12.70 -12.10 -3.99
N LYS A 26 11.43 -12.46 -3.79
CA LYS A 26 10.27 -11.62 -4.07
C LYS A 26 9.62 -11.15 -2.77
N ALA A 27 8.99 -9.99 -2.79
CA ALA A 27 8.23 -9.55 -1.64
C ALA A 27 6.93 -10.36 -1.51
N ASP A 28 6.57 -10.72 -0.29
CA ASP A 28 5.30 -11.35 0.07
C ASP A 28 4.29 -10.34 0.64
N VAL A 29 4.78 -9.19 1.14
CA VAL A 29 3.97 -8.18 1.84
C VAL A 29 4.39 -6.78 1.42
N TRP A 30 3.41 -5.91 1.16
CA TRP A 30 3.62 -4.48 0.92
C TRP A 30 2.74 -3.61 1.82
N PHE A 31 3.29 -2.46 2.22
CA PHE A 31 2.62 -1.41 2.99
C PHE A 31 2.64 -0.13 2.16
N LEU A 32 1.46 0.40 1.82
CA LEU A 32 1.33 1.59 0.99
C LEU A 32 0.61 2.70 1.76
N ASP A 33 1.16 3.89 1.69
CA ASP A 33 0.59 5.15 2.12
C ASP A 33 0.06 5.86 0.87
N THR A 34 -1.25 6.05 0.78
CA THR A 34 -1.94 6.57 -0.43
C THR A 34 -2.34 8.03 -0.29
N ASP A 35 -2.34 8.58 0.93
CA ASP A 35 -2.69 9.97 1.22
C ASP A 35 -1.50 10.84 1.66
N GLY A 36 -0.35 10.22 1.95
CA GLY A 36 0.92 10.84 2.30
C GLY A 36 1.06 11.20 3.78
N ASP A 37 0.26 10.64 4.67
CA ASP A 37 0.30 10.97 6.10
C ASP A 37 1.38 10.20 6.89
N GLY A 38 2.05 9.24 6.24
CA GLY A 38 3.10 8.40 6.81
C GLY A 38 2.58 7.13 7.49
N LYS A 39 1.29 6.81 7.39
CA LYS A 39 0.68 5.55 7.83
C LYS A 39 0.22 4.73 6.63
N PRO A 40 0.21 3.39 6.75
CA PRO A 40 -0.24 2.54 5.66
C PRO A 40 -1.77 2.50 5.58
N ASP A 41 -2.31 2.96 4.46
CA ASP A 41 -3.72 2.79 4.07
C ASP A 41 -4.00 1.41 3.47
N VAL A 42 -2.97 0.80 2.88
CA VAL A 42 -3.11 -0.45 2.11
C VAL A 42 -2.05 -1.46 2.55
N LEU A 43 -2.52 -2.69 2.84
CA LEU A 43 -1.68 -3.85 3.05
C LEU A 43 -1.97 -4.88 1.96
N GLN A 44 -0.92 -5.40 1.32
CA GLN A 44 -1.03 -6.40 0.27
C GLN A 44 -0.26 -7.66 0.65
N PHE A 45 -0.79 -8.81 0.26
CA PHE A 45 -0.22 -10.12 0.56
C PHE A 45 -0.19 -10.99 -0.70
N ASP A 46 0.99 -11.51 -1.02
CA ASP A 46 1.19 -12.70 -1.86
C ASP A 46 1.26 -13.90 -0.91
N THR A 47 0.22 -14.73 -0.92
CA THR A 47 0.06 -15.83 0.05
C THR A 47 0.49 -17.18 -0.51
N ASP A 48 0.72 -17.28 -1.82
CA ASP A 48 1.17 -18.51 -2.48
C ASP A 48 2.60 -18.43 -3.05
N GLY A 49 3.21 -17.23 -3.06
CA GLY A 49 4.59 -16.96 -3.42
C GLY A 49 4.82 -16.90 -4.93
N ASP A 50 3.79 -16.66 -5.74
CA ASP A 50 3.93 -16.60 -7.19
C ASP A 50 4.45 -15.23 -7.71
N GLY A 51 4.47 -14.21 -6.84
CA GLY A 51 4.88 -12.84 -7.11
C GLY A 51 3.72 -11.91 -7.50
N GLU A 52 2.47 -12.36 -7.36
CA GLU A 52 1.27 -11.57 -7.54
C GLU A 52 0.52 -11.39 -6.20
N VAL A 53 -0.24 -10.29 -6.08
CA VAL A 53 -1.00 -10.03 -4.85
C VAL A 53 -2.28 -10.87 -4.86
N ASP A 54 -2.46 -11.68 -3.82
CA ASP A 54 -3.67 -12.48 -3.60
C ASP A 54 -4.76 -11.71 -2.87
N VAL A 55 -4.36 -10.89 -1.90
CA VAL A 55 -5.28 -10.20 -0.99
C VAL A 55 -4.79 -8.80 -0.68
N THR A 56 -5.71 -7.85 -0.72
CA THR A 56 -5.51 -6.47 -0.31
C THR A 56 -6.45 -6.09 0.83
N ILE A 57 -5.92 -5.45 1.87
CA ILE A 57 -6.67 -4.85 2.98
C ILE A 57 -6.53 -3.33 2.90
N LEU A 58 -7.65 -2.61 3.03
CA LEU A 58 -7.74 -1.15 2.88
C LEU A 58 -8.32 -0.51 4.15
N ASP A 59 -7.70 0.59 4.61
CA ASP A 59 -8.13 1.47 5.70
C ASP A 59 -7.80 2.93 5.36
N VAL A 60 -8.33 3.43 4.24
CA VAL A 60 -7.90 4.70 3.62
C VAL A 60 -8.28 5.95 4.45
N ASP A 61 -9.28 5.85 5.32
CA ASP A 61 -9.65 6.94 6.23
C ASP A 61 -9.15 6.72 7.67
N ASP A 62 -8.34 5.69 7.87
CA ASP A 62 -7.55 5.46 9.08
C ASP A 62 -8.45 5.32 10.35
N ASP A 63 -9.67 4.82 10.14
CA ASP A 63 -10.73 4.74 11.15
C ASP A 63 -10.85 3.33 11.78
N GLY A 64 -10.11 2.36 11.24
CA GLY A 64 -10.07 0.97 11.67
C GLY A 64 -11.13 0.07 11.04
N ASN A 65 -12.03 0.61 10.20
CA ASN A 65 -13.00 -0.15 9.43
C ASN A 65 -12.41 -0.59 8.10
N THR A 66 -11.78 -1.76 8.10
CA THR A 66 -11.08 -2.25 6.92
C THR A 66 -12.00 -2.87 5.88
N ALA A 67 -11.66 -2.73 4.59
CA ALA A 67 -12.19 -3.56 3.52
C ALA A 67 -11.15 -4.61 3.06
N THR A 68 -11.62 -5.80 2.68
CA THR A 68 -10.77 -6.85 2.09
C THR A 68 -11.17 -7.13 0.66
N VAL A 69 -10.20 -7.15 -0.24
CA VAL A 69 -10.36 -7.38 -1.68
C VAL A 69 -9.47 -8.53 -2.11
N GLN A 70 -9.97 -9.40 -2.98
CA GLN A 70 -9.14 -10.41 -3.65
C GLN A 70 -8.37 -9.76 -4.80
N GLY A 71 -7.09 -10.07 -4.91
CA GLY A 71 -6.17 -9.44 -5.85
C GLY A 71 -5.54 -8.16 -5.31
N ASP A 72 -4.97 -7.36 -6.22
CA ASP A 72 -4.25 -6.12 -5.92
C ASP A 72 -5.12 -4.94 -5.49
N GLY A 73 -6.46 -5.07 -5.57
CA GLY A 73 -7.38 -3.99 -5.21
C GLY A 73 -7.22 -2.71 -6.05
N GLY A 74 -6.59 -2.79 -7.23
CA GLY A 74 -6.23 -1.62 -8.04
C GLY A 74 -4.90 -0.96 -7.68
N TYR A 75 -4.15 -1.55 -6.75
CA TYR A 75 -2.83 -1.09 -6.32
C TYR A 75 -1.78 -2.11 -6.79
N PRO A 76 -1.30 -2.05 -8.04
CA PRO A 76 -0.33 -3.02 -8.52
C PRO A 76 0.95 -2.96 -7.68
N ALA A 77 1.42 -4.12 -7.20
CA ALA A 77 2.69 -4.23 -6.52
C ALA A 77 3.83 -3.72 -7.44
N HIS A 78 4.76 -2.96 -6.87
CA HIS A 78 5.96 -2.58 -7.61
C HIS A 78 6.83 -3.82 -7.81
N LYS A 79 7.04 -4.19 -9.08
CA LYS A 79 7.98 -5.23 -9.49
C LYS A 79 9.32 -4.55 -9.75
N ASP A 80 10.24 -4.61 -8.81
CA ASP A 80 11.65 -4.24 -9.05
C ASP A 80 12.34 -5.25 -9.97
#